data_AF-B9XS40-F1
#
_entry.id   AF-B9XS40-F1
#
_cell.length_a   1.000
_cell.length_b   1.000
_cell.length_c   1.000
_cell.angle_alpha   90.00
_cell.angle_beta   90.00
_cell.angle_gamma   90.00
#
_symmetry.space_group_name_H-M   'P 1'
#
loop_
_entity.id
_entity.type
_entity.pdbx_description
1 polymer ?
#
loop_
_entity_poly.entity_id
_entity_poly.type
_entity_poly.pdbx_seq_one_letter_code
_entity_poly.pdbx_strand_id
1 'polypeptide(L)'
;MQSQKKASQPDRRNFFKEALAIVIGGAVGIVPLLAGVKAFFAPLSRKGEAGASAEVPLIPVTTLDALPADGVPRKFPVLANKTDAWNKYQNVPIGAVYLRRTADDKIEALNVVCPHAGCFVDFISDKGNYLCPCHNSTFKVDGKIANPGSPASRGLDQLKVEVKDGKVLVAFQNFEAGIPQKVAVS
;
A
#
# COMPACT_ATOMS: atom_id res chain seq x y z
N MET A 1 -67.20 39.74 -45.94
CA MET A 1 -66.48 38.46 -46.10
C MET A 1 -65.31 38.47 -45.11
N GLN A 2 -65.36 37.58 -44.11
CA GLN A 2 -64.35 37.52 -43.04
C GLN A 2 -63.11 36.77 -43.52
N SER A 3 -61.95 37.41 -43.41
CA SER A 3 -60.65 36.79 -43.71
C SER A 3 -60.24 35.89 -42.53
N GLN A 4 -60.30 34.57 -42.74
CA GLN A 4 -59.83 33.56 -41.80
C GLN A 4 -58.30 33.58 -41.74
N LYS A 5 -57.71 34.00 -40.62
CA LYS A 5 -56.28 33.84 -40.33
C LYS A 5 -55.98 32.37 -40.03
N LYS A 6 -55.26 31.70 -40.93
CA LYS A 6 -54.74 30.34 -40.69
C LYS A 6 -53.64 30.41 -39.62
N ALA A 7 -53.84 29.74 -38.49
CA ALA A 7 -52.85 29.65 -37.42
C ALA A 7 -51.56 28.99 -37.94
N SER A 8 -50.43 29.69 -37.78
CA SER A 8 -49.10 29.19 -38.11
C SER A 8 -48.78 27.98 -37.23
N GLN A 9 -48.54 26.81 -37.83
CA GLN A 9 -48.10 25.62 -37.11
C GLN A 9 -46.64 25.82 -36.66
N PRO A 10 -46.27 25.49 -35.40
CA PRO A 10 -44.90 25.63 -34.94
C PRO A 10 -43.96 24.74 -35.78
N ASP A 11 -42.84 25.33 -36.22
CA ASP A 11 -41.88 24.66 -37.10
C ASP A 11 -41.18 23.52 -36.34
N ARG A 12 -41.63 22.28 -36.61
CA ARG A 12 -41.12 21.05 -35.97
C ARG A 12 -39.60 20.94 -36.07
N ARG A 13 -39.01 21.45 -37.16
CA ARG A 13 -37.56 21.46 -37.36
C ARG A 13 -36.84 22.36 -36.36
N ASN A 14 -37.44 23.49 -35.99
CA ASN A 14 -36.86 24.41 -35.00
C ASN A 14 -36.99 23.84 -33.59
N PHE A 15 -38.09 23.16 -33.29
CA PHE A 15 -38.25 22.40 -32.05
C PHE A 15 -37.16 21.33 -31.86
N PHE A 16 -36.90 20.51 -32.88
CA PHE A 16 -35.84 19.49 -32.80
C PHE A 16 -34.44 20.09 -32.67
N LYS A 17 -34.16 21.23 -33.33
CA LYS A 17 -32.89 21.95 -33.18
C LYS A 17 -32.70 22.50 -31.78
N GLU A 18 -33.73 23.12 -31.20
CA GLU A 18 -33.68 23.66 -29.83
C GLU A 18 -33.53 22.55 -28.81
N ALA A 19 -34.31 21.46 -28.93
CA ALA A 19 -34.19 20.30 -28.05
C ALA A 19 -32.78 19.70 -28.11
N LEU A 20 -32.21 19.53 -29.32
CA LEU A 20 -30.86 19.01 -29.50
C LEU A 20 -29.79 19.95 -28.93
N ALA A 21 -29.94 21.27 -29.12
CA ALA A 21 -29.03 22.27 -28.57
C ALA A 21 -29.05 22.28 -27.03
N ILE A 22 -30.23 22.15 -26.41
CA ILE A 22 -30.38 22.05 -24.95
C ILE A 22 -29.71 20.78 -24.43
N VAL A 23 -29.91 19.64 -25.09
CA VAL A 23 -29.31 18.37 -24.67
C VAL A 23 -27.79 18.41 -24.78
N ILE A 24 -27.25 18.88 -25.91
CA ILE A 24 -25.80 18.97 -26.12
C ILE A 24 -25.18 20.02 -25.20
N GLY A 25 -25.77 21.22 -25.11
CA GLY A 25 -25.30 22.28 -24.23
C GLY A 25 -25.35 21.88 -22.76
N GLY A 26 -26.42 21.19 -22.35
CA GLY A 26 -26.55 20.58 -21.03
C GLY A 26 -25.45 19.55 -20.77
N ALA A 27 -25.20 18.64 -21.71
CA ALA A 27 -24.14 17.65 -21.56
C ALA A 27 -22.74 18.29 -21.46
N VAL A 28 -22.41 19.24 -22.34
CA VAL A 28 -21.11 19.91 -22.39
C VAL A 28 -20.90 20.84 -21.18
N GLY A 29 -21.95 21.48 -20.67
CA GLY A 29 -21.85 22.36 -19.51
C GLY A 29 -21.88 21.62 -18.18
N ILE A 30 -22.85 20.71 -18.01
CA ILE A 30 -23.14 20.07 -16.72
C ILE A 30 -22.16 18.94 -16.43
N VAL A 31 -21.81 18.11 -17.42
CA VAL A 31 -20.97 16.92 -17.16
C VAL A 31 -19.56 17.31 -16.67
N PRO A 32 -18.82 18.24 -17.30
CA PRO A 32 -17.52 18.66 -16.79
C PRO A 32 -17.62 19.39 -15.45
N LEU A 33 -18.67 20.17 -15.23
CA LEU A 33 -18.89 20.88 -13.97
C LEU A 33 -19.13 19.89 -12.82
N LEU A 34 -19.99 18.89 -13.01
CA LEU A 34 -20.20 17.81 -12.03
C LEU A 34 -18.94 16.99 -11.79
N ALA A 35 -18.16 16.69 -12.84
CA ALA A 35 -16.88 15.99 -12.71
C ALA A 35 -15.87 16.82 -11.90
N GLY A 36 -15.77 18.12 -12.16
CA GLY A 36 -14.91 19.06 -11.43
C GLY A 36 -15.30 19.20 -9.96
N VAL A 37 -16.60 19.37 -9.67
CA VAL A 37 -17.13 19.41 -8.30
C VAL A 37 -16.83 18.11 -7.56
N LYS A 38 -17.07 16.95 -8.21
CA LYS A 38 -16.75 15.64 -7.62
C LYS A 38 -15.25 15.49 -7.33
N ALA A 39 -14.39 15.92 -8.25
CA ALA A 39 -12.94 15.86 -8.06
C ALA A 39 -12.48 16.78 -6.92
N PHE A 40 -13.04 17.98 -6.82
CA PHE A 40 -12.74 18.95 -5.77
C PHE A 40 -13.14 18.44 -4.38
N PHE A 41 -14.32 17.82 -4.26
CA PHE A 41 -14.79 17.23 -3.00
C PHE A 41 -14.37 15.76 -2.81
N ALA A 42 -13.60 15.18 -3.74
CA ALA A 42 -13.12 13.81 -3.64
C ALA A 42 -12.38 13.53 -2.32
N PRO A 43 -11.51 14.43 -1.80
CA PRO A 43 -10.84 14.22 -0.52
C PRO A 43 -11.79 14.06 0.66
N LEU A 44 -12.96 14.74 0.65
CA LEU A 44 -13.97 14.62 1.72
C LEU A 44 -14.78 13.31 1.61
N SER A 45 -14.96 12.80 0.39
CA SER A 45 -15.69 11.56 0.14
C SER A 45 -14.87 10.30 0.38
N ARG A 46 -13.53 10.41 0.37
CA ARG A 46 -12.65 9.36 0.85
C ARG A 46 -12.83 9.29 2.36
N LYS A 47 -13.72 8.39 2.83
CA LYS A 47 -13.71 7.93 4.23
C LYS A 47 -12.26 7.75 4.63
N GLY A 48 -11.83 8.48 5.65
CA GLY A 48 -10.42 8.68 5.96
C GLY A 48 -9.61 7.38 5.95
N GLU A 49 -8.68 7.29 5.01
CA GLU A 49 -7.42 6.54 5.18
C GLU A 49 -6.44 7.33 6.06
N ALA A 50 -6.87 8.49 6.59
CA ALA A 50 -6.21 9.16 7.69
C ALA A 50 -6.68 8.52 9.02
N GLY A 51 -5.96 7.48 9.45
CA GLY A 51 -5.95 7.05 10.85
C GLY A 51 -6.90 5.92 11.28
N ALA A 52 -7.72 5.36 10.38
CA ALA A 52 -8.39 4.09 10.65
C ALA A 52 -7.46 2.95 10.20
N SER A 53 -7.19 2.00 11.08
CA SER A 53 -6.37 0.81 10.85
C SER A 53 -6.92 -0.03 9.68
N ALA A 54 -6.64 0.38 8.44
CA ALA A 54 -6.88 -0.44 7.27
C ALA A 54 -6.09 -1.73 7.48
N GLU A 55 -6.79 -2.86 7.45
CA GLU A 55 -6.17 -4.15 7.63
C GLU A 55 -5.08 -4.31 6.56
N VAL A 56 -3.81 -4.36 7.00
CA VAL A 56 -2.66 -4.43 6.09
C VAL A 56 -2.79 -5.70 5.26
N PRO A 57 -2.78 -5.62 3.92
CA PRO A 57 -3.03 -6.77 3.07
C PRO A 57 -1.95 -7.83 3.29
N LEU A 58 -2.38 -9.08 3.39
CA LEU A 58 -1.51 -10.24 3.48
C LEU A 58 -0.94 -10.58 2.10
N ILE A 59 0.37 -10.44 1.93
CA ILE A 59 1.07 -10.71 0.68
C ILE A 59 1.73 -12.08 0.77
N PRO A 60 1.49 -13.01 -0.18
CA PRO A 60 2.20 -14.28 -0.22
C PRO A 60 3.67 -14.05 -0.55
N VAL A 61 4.57 -14.50 0.33
CA VAL A 61 6.02 -14.31 0.18
C VAL A 61 6.73 -15.59 -0.28
N THR A 62 6.39 -16.73 0.33
CA THR A 62 7.01 -18.02 0.02
C THR A 62 6.09 -19.19 0.41
N THR A 63 6.49 -20.42 0.11
CA THR A 63 5.82 -21.63 0.61
C THR A 63 6.40 -22.06 1.96
N LEU A 64 5.61 -22.76 2.77
CA LEU A 64 6.06 -23.27 4.07
C LEU A 64 7.21 -24.27 3.91
N ASP A 65 7.21 -25.07 2.84
CA ASP A 65 8.26 -26.06 2.54
C ASP A 65 9.60 -25.41 2.20
N ALA A 66 9.58 -24.20 1.64
CA ALA A 66 10.79 -23.42 1.37
C ALA A 66 11.37 -22.75 2.63
N LEU A 67 10.71 -22.89 3.78
CA LEU A 67 11.16 -22.37 5.07
C LEU A 67 11.36 -23.51 6.10
N PRO A 68 12.53 -24.16 6.09
CA PRO A 68 12.92 -25.16 7.09
C PRO A 68 12.78 -24.68 8.54
N ALA A 69 12.43 -25.61 9.44
CA ALA A 69 12.34 -25.39 10.89
C ALA A 69 13.72 -25.42 11.60
N ASP A 70 14.74 -24.86 10.94
CA ASP A 70 16.12 -24.78 11.44
C ASP A 70 16.36 -23.55 12.32
N GLY A 71 15.38 -22.65 12.44
CA GLY A 71 15.52 -21.41 13.17
C GLY A 71 16.44 -20.39 12.50
N VAL A 72 16.87 -20.60 11.26
CA VAL A 72 17.76 -19.69 10.54
C VAL A 72 16.92 -18.69 9.72
N PRO A 73 17.10 -17.37 9.92
CA PRO A 73 16.43 -16.36 9.11
C PRO A 73 16.85 -16.41 7.64
N ARG A 74 15.87 -16.32 6.75
CA ARG A 74 16.06 -16.19 5.30
C ARG A 74 15.40 -14.93 4.78
N LYS A 75 16.08 -14.21 3.88
CA LYS A 75 15.60 -12.95 3.28
C LYS A 75 14.74 -13.25 2.07
N PHE A 76 13.54 -12.68 2.01
CA PHE A 76 12.64 -12.81 0.88
C PHE A 76 12.20 -11.43 0.39
N PRO A 77 12.18 -11.18 -0.94
CA PRO A 77 11.57 -9.97 -1.48
C PRO A 77 10.05 -10.04 -1.31
N VAL A 78 9.45 -8.90 -0.99
CA VAL A 78 7.99 -8.75 -1.02
C VAL A 78 7.61 -8.13 -2.35
N LEU A 79 6.85 -8.87 -3.15
CA LEU A 79 6.43 -8.45 -4.48
C LEU A 79 4.98 -7.97 -4.44
N ALA A 80 4.72 -6.82 -5.05
CA ALA A 80 3.37 -6.28 -5.18
C ALA A 80 3.22 -5.48 -6.48
N ASN A 81 1.99 -5.15 -6.81
CA ASN A 81 1.69 -4.25 -7.91
C ASN A 81 1.90 -2.81 -7.44
N LYS A 82 2.64 -2.01 -8.22
CA LYS A 82 2.92 -0.60 -7.92
C LYS A 82 2.25 0.28 -8.97
N THR A 83 1.43 1.22 -8.53
CA THR A 83 0.87 2.26 -9.40
C THR A 83 1.49 3.59 -9.01
N ASP A 84 2.11 4.28 -9.96
CA ASP A 84 2.55 5.67 -9.79
C ASP A 84 1.60 6.62 -10.54
N ALA A 85 1.95 7.92 -10.60
CA ALA A 85 1.11 8.94 -11.23
C ALA A 85 0.81 8.67 -12.72
N TRP A 86 1.63 7.86 -13.40
CA TRP A 86 1.59 7.68 -14.85
C TRP A 86 1.59 6.21 -15.31
N ASN A 87 2.05 5.28 -14.47
CA ASN A 87 2.32 3.89 -14.82
C ASN A 87 1.82 2.88 -13.79
N LYS A 88 1.58 1.65 -14.25
CA LYS A 88 1.29 0.48 -13.42
C LYS A 88 2.31 -0.62 -13.69
N TYR A 89 3.04 -1.01 -12.66
CA TYR A 89 3.97 -2.12 -12.68
C TYR A 89 3.38 -3.32 -11.95
N GLN A 90 3.55 -4.50 -12.53
CA GLN A 90 3.10 -5.76 -11.95
C GLN A 90 4.28 -6.49 -11.32
N ASN A 91 4.05 -7.10 -10.15
CA ASN A 91 4.98 -8.01 -9.49
C ASN A 91 6.41 -7.43 -9.29
N VAL A 92 6.50 -6.20 -8.78
CA VAL A 92 7.78 -5.54 -8.50
C VAL A 92 8.13 -5.62 -7.01
N PRO A 93 9.42 -5.67 -6.65
CA PRO A 93 9.84 -5.65 -5.25
C PRO A 93 9.51 -4.30 -4.62
N ILE A 94 8.64 -4.33 -3.60
CA ILE A 94 8.29 -3.16 -2.79
C ILE A 94 9.04 -3.12 -1.45
N GLY A 95 9.79 -4.19 -1.13
CA GLY A 95 10.60 -4.32 0.06
C GLY A 95 11.09 -5.76 0.24
N ALA A 96 11.56 -6.08 1.45
CA ALA A 96 11.96 -7.43 1.81
C ALA A 96 11.67 -7.71 3.29
N VAL A 97 11.61 -8.99 3.63
CA VAL A 97 11.40 -9.47 5.00
C VAL A 97 12.39 -10.60 5.30
N TYR A 98 12.77 -10.71 6.56
CA TYR A 98 13.36 -11.95 7.07
C TYR A 98 12.25 -12.84 7.59
N LEU A 99 12.19 -14.07 7.09
CA LEU A 99 11.34 -15.13 7.63
C LEU A 99 12.19 -16.17 8.34
N ARG A 100 11.69 -16.64 9.48
CA ARG A 100 12.31 -17.72 10.25
C ARG A 100 11.22 -18.65 10.75
N ARG A 101 11.43 -19.95 10.61
CA ARG A 101 10.59 -20.98 11.24
C ARG A 101 11.35 -21.52 12.44
N THR A 102 10.78 -21.32 13.62
CA THR A 102 11.34 -21.79 14.89
C THR A 102 11.12 -23.30 15.06
N ALA A 103 11.78 -23.90 16.05
CA ALA A 103 11.67 -25.33 16.33
C ALA A 103 10.26 -25.76 16.81
N ASP A 104 9.45 -24.82 17.30
CA ASP A 104 8.03 -25.02 17.66
C ASP A 104 7.08 -24.69 16.50
N ASP A 105 7.57 -24.72 15.25
CA ASP A 105 6.83 -24.46 14.01
C ASP A 105 6.18 -23.07 13.91
N LYS A 106 6.60 -22.11 14.73
CA LYS A 106 6.16 -20.71 14.60
C LYS A 106 6.95 -20.00 13.51
N ILE A 107 6.24 -19.18 12.73
CA ILE A 107 6.87 -18.31 11.74
C ILE A 107 6.98 -16.91 12.29
N GLU A 108 8.20 -16.40 12.31
CA GLU A 108 8.50 -15.01 12.64
C GLU A 108 8.85 -14.26 11.35
N ALA A 109 8.31 -13.05 11.19
CA ALA A 109 8.69 -12.12 10.15
C ALA A 109 9.23 -10.83 10.75
N LEU A 110 10.40 -10.41 10.28
CA LEU A 110 11.01 -9.13 10.62
C LEU A 110 11.17 -8.29 9.36
N ASN A 111 10.83 -7.00 9.45
CA ASN A 111 11.16 -6.04 8.41
C ASN A 111 12.70 -5.89 8.33
N VAL A 112 13.24 -5.85 7.12
CA VAL A 112 14.69 -5.66 6.88
C VAL A 112 15.14 -4.22 7.16
N VAL A 113 14.21 -3.29 7.37
CA VAL A 113 14.49 -1.86 7.56
C VAL A 113 14.92 -1.59 9.00
N CYS A 114 16.11 -1.00 9.15
CA CYS A 114 16.64 -0.56 10.44
C CYS A 114 15.81 0.62 10.98
N PRO A 115 15.25 0.52 12.20
CA PRO A 115 14.45 1.59 12.82
C PRO A 115 15.20 2.90 13.10
N HIS A 116 16.52 2.94 12.93
CA HIS A 116 17.30 4.17 13.10
C HIS A 116 17.02 5.18 11.98
N ALA A 117 17.36 4.83 10.74
CA ALA A 117 17.31 5.75 9.59
C ALA A 117 16.91 5.07 8.28
N GLY A 118 16.35 3.84 8.35
CA GLY A 118 15.77 3.18 7.17
C GLY A 118 16.72 2.29 6.36
N CYS A 119 17.99 2.15 6.74
CA CYS A 119 18.94 1.26 6.05
C CYS A 119 18.51 -0.21 6.12
N PHE A 120 18.80 -1.00 5.07
CA PHE A 120 18.54 -2.44 5.11
C PHE A 120 19.59 -3.16 5.97
N VAL A 121 19.14 -4.12 6.76
CA VAL A 121 20.00 -4.98 7.59
C VAL A 121 20.27 -6.31 6.90
N ASP A 122 21.45 -6.86 7.14
CA ASP A 122 21.85 -8.18 6.67
C ASP A 122 22.05 -9.16 7.82
N PHE A 123 21.60 -10.40 7.65
CA PHE A 123 21.80 -11.44 8.65
C PHE A 123 23.19 -12.06 8.49
N ILE A 124 23.97 -12.06 9.56
CA ILE A 124 25.31 -12.62 9.62
C ILE A 124 25.21 -13.99 10.32
N SER A 125 25.12 -15.06 9.53
CA SER A 125 24.88 -16.43 10.03
C SER A 125 25.87 -16.85 11.10
N ASP A 126 27.17 -16.60 10.91
CA ASP A 126 28.22 -16.98 11.87
C ASP A 126 28.09 -16.27 13.23
N LYS A 127 27.45 -15.10 13.27
CA LYS A 127 27.24 -14.31 14.48
C LYS A 127 25.82 -14.45 15.05
N GLY A 128 24.90 -15.05 14.29
CA GLY A 128 23.50 -15.17 14.68
C GLY A 128 22.80 -13.82 14.91
N ASN A 129 23.18 -12.78 14.18
CA ASN A 129 22.60 -11.44 14.35
C ASN A 129 22.36 -10.73 13.01
N TYR A 130 21.46 -9.75 13.03
CA TYR A 130 21.31 -8.80 11.94
C TYR A 130 22.27 -7.63 12.16
N LEU A 131 22.94 -7.19 11.11
CA LEU A 131 23.85 -6.05 11.10
C LEU A 131 23.32 -4.96 10.17
N CYS A 132 23.18 -3.75 10.69
CA CYS A 132 22.97 -2.54 9.90
C CYS A 132 24.33 -1.94 9.51
N PRO A 133 24.67 -1.83 8.22
CA PRO A 133 25.98 -1.36 7.78
C PRO A 133 26.20 0.15 7.98
N CYS A 134 25.14 0.92 8.25
CA CYS A 134 25.21 2.38 8.30
C CYS A 134 25.88 2.91 9.60
N HIS A 135 25.55 2.32 10.76
CA HIS A 135 26.03 2.78 12.07
C HIS A 135 26.22 1.63 13.06
N ASN A 136 26.44 0.41 12.54
CA ASN A 136 26.74 -0.79 13.31
C ASN A 136 25.70 -1.17 14.38
N SER A 137 24.42 -0.80 14.18
CA SER A 137 23.33 -1.40 14.95
C SER A 137 23.29 -2.90 14.67
N THR A 138 23.25 -3.70 15.73
CA THR A 138 23.08 -5.14 15.64
C THR A 138 21.79 -5.55 16.34
N PHE A 139 21.10 -6.53 15.78
CA PHE A 139 19.86 -7.05 16.33
C PHE A 139 19.94 -8.57 16.45
N LYS A 140 19.40 -9.12 17.54
CA LYS A 140 19.27 -10.56 17.75
C LYS A 140 18.31 -11.16 16.72
N VAL A 141 18.30 -12.48 16.62
CA VAL A 141 17.37 -13.22 15.74
C VAL A 141 15.90 -12.89 16.01
N ASP A 142 15.54 -12.53 17.25
CA ASP A 142 14.18 -12.10 17.64
C ASP A 142 13.88 -10.62 17.32
N GLY A 143 14.83 -9.90 16.74
CA GLY A 143 14.74 -8.49 16.36
C GLY A 143 15.16 -7.50 17.44
N LYS A 144 15.44 -7.93 18.69
CA LYS A 144 15.85 -7.00 19.76
C LYS A 144 17.25 -6.44 19.50
N ILE A 145 17.50 -5.20 19.94
CA ILE A 145 18.84 -4.59 19.90
C ILE A 145 19.83 -5.47 20.66
N ALA A 146 20.96 -5.76 20.03
CA ALA A 146 22.00 -6.65 20.57
C ALA A 146 23.22 -5.88 21.11
N ASN A 147 23.46 -4.64 20.68
CA ASN A 147 24.59 -3.82 21.14
C ASN A 147 24.16 -2.53 21.86
N PRO A 148 24.77 -2.19 23.01
CA PRO A 148 24.43 -0.98 23.79
C PRO A 148 24.67 0.35 23.06
N GLY A 149 25.59 0.39 22.11
CA GLY A 149 25.91 1.58 21.30
C GLY A 149 25.05 1.74 20.04
N SER A 150 23.96 0.97 19.91
CA SER A 150 23.09 1.09 18.75
C SER A 150 22.37 2.45 18.75
N PRO A 151 22.39 3.20 17.65
CA PRO A 151 21.58 4.42 17.51
C PRO A 151 20.10 4.13 17.20
N ALA A 152 19.70 2.87 17.06
CA ALA A 152 18.29 2.54 16.84
C ALA A 152 17.47 2.75 18.12
N SER A 153 16.36 3.46 18.00
CA SER A 153 15.41 3.74 19.10
C SER A 153 14.62 2.51 19.57
N ARG A 154 14.55 1.47 18.73
CA ARG A 154 13.81 0.22 18.97
C ARG A 154 14.43 -0.96 18.20
N GLY A 155 14.00 -2.18 18.50
CA GLY A 155 14.36 -3.38 17.74
C GLY A 155 13.70 -3.43 16.35
N LEU A 156 14.12 -4.38 15.51
CA LEU A 156 13.53 -4.60 14.19
C LEU A 156 12.01 -4.82 14.29
N ASP A 157 11.29 -4.29 13.31
CA ASP A 157 9.83 -4.32 13.32
C ASP A 157 9.29 -5.70 12.94
N GLN A 158 8.62 -6.36 13.90
CA GLN A 158 7.89 -7.61 13.66
C GLN A 158 6.68 -7.39 12.76
N LEU A 159 6.44 -8.29 11.81
CA LEU A 159 5.30 -8.23 10.90
C LEU A 159 4.31 -9.36 11.22
N LYS A 160 3.02 -9.11 11.00
CA LYS A 160 2.00 -10.16 11.14
C LYS A 160 2.21 -11.18 10.03
N VAL A 161 2.21 -12.45 10.40
CA VAL A 161 2.33 -13.59 9.49
C VAL A 161 1.10 -14.47 9.62
N GLU A 162 0.65 -15.00 8.48
CA GLU A 162 -0.37 -16.04 8.43
C GLU A 162 0.11 -17.15 7.50
N VAL A 163 -0.15 -18.41 7.86
CA VAL A 163 0.09 -19.55 6.99
C VAL A 163 -1.26 -20.05 6.47
N LYS A 164 -1.44 -20.00 5.16
CA LYS A 164 -2.68 -20.42 4.50
C LYS A 164 -2.36 -21.18 3.23
N ASP A 165 -3.00 -22.33 3.02
CA ASP A 165 -2.83 -23.17 1.83
C ASP A 165 -1.35 -23.49 1.51
N GLY A 166 -0.55 -23.76 2.56
CA GLY A 166 0.89 -24.05 2.42
C GLY A 166 1.76 -22.84 2.05
N LYS A 167 1.21 -21.63 2.03
CA LYS A 167 1.92 -20.37 1.77
C LYS A 167 2.09 -19.56 3.04
N VAL A 168 3.22 -18.87 3.13
CA VAL A 168 3.51 -17.87 4.16
C VAL A 168 3.11 -16.50 3.62
N LEU A 169 2.11 -15.89 4.24
CA LEU A 169 1.64 -14.56 3.92
C LEU A 169 2.09 -13.58 5.00
N VAL A 170 2.52 -12.40 4.59
CA VAL A 170 3.02 -11.35 5.49
C VAL A 170 2.24 -10.07 5.27
N ALA A 171 1.79 -9.46 6.36
CA ALA A 171 1.24 -8.11 6.36
C ALA A 171 2.41 -7.12 6.27
N PHE A 172 2.94 -6.92 5.06
CA PHE A 172 4.12 -6.10 4.85
C PHE A 172 3.81 -4.61 5.06
N GLN A 173 4.55 -3.99 5.98
CA GLN A 173 4.40 -2.57 6.31
C GLN A 173 5.74 -1.99 6.74
N ASN A 174 5.99 -0.76 6.32
CA ASN A 174 7.12 0.04 6.79
C ASN A 174 6.67 0.93 7.94
N PHE A 175 7.60 1.23 8.83
CA PHE A 175 7.36 2.06 10.01
C PHE A 175 8.31 3.24 10.02
N GLU A 176 7.88 4.33 10.63
CA GLU A 176 8.67 5.55 10.76
C GLU A 176 9.98 5.25 11.51
N ALA A 177 11.10 5.74 10.96
CA ALA A 177 12.43 5.56 11.53
C ALA A 177 12.78 6.72 12.48
N GLY A 178 13.66 6.47 13.43
CA GLY A 178 14.19 7.47 14.36
C GLY A 178 13.34 7.69 15.63
N ILE A 179 12.18 7.05 15.72
CA ILE A 179 11.27 7.17 16.88
C ILE A 179 11.13 5.84 17.64
N PRO A 180 10.97 5.83 18.97
CA PRO A 180 10.75 4.59 19.73
C PRO A 180 9.42 3.90 19.40
N GLN A 181 8.42 4.67 18.97
CA GLN A 181 7.08 4.17 18.64
C GLN A 181 7.07 3.49 17.28
N LYS A 182 6.27 2.43 17.15
CA LYS A 182 6.05 1.72 15.90
C LYS A 182 4.86 2.33 15.16
N VAL A 183 5.13 3.41 14.43
CA VAL A 183 4.11 4.13 13.64
C VAL A 183 4.20 3.71 12.19
N ALA A 184 3.10 3.20 11.63
CA ALA A 184 3.03 2.79 10.24
C ALA A 184 3.20 3.99 9.28
N VAL A 185 4.00 3.81 8.23
CA VAL A 185 4.07 4.77 7.12
C VAL A 185 2.89 4.50 6.19
N SER A 186 2.08 5.55 5.97
CA SER A 186 0.93 5.56 5.04
C SER A 186 1.35 5.69 3.59
#